data_AF-A0A2G6BTB9-F1
#
_entry.id   AF-A0A2G6BTB9-F1
#
_cell.length_a   1.000
_cell.length_b   1.000
_cell.length_c   1.000
_cell.angle_alpha   90.00
_cell.angle_beta   90.00
_cell.angle_gamma   90.00
#
_symmetry.space_group_name_H-M   'P 1'
#
loop_
_entity.id
_entity.type
_entity.pdbx_description
1 polymer ?
#
loop_
_entity_poly.entity_id
_entity_poly.type
_entity_poly.pdbx_seq_one_letter_code
_entity_poly.pdbx_strand_id
1 'polypeptide(L)'
;MKYYIMIVCFVFSFLAVGCQEAVNSDNLETKELYLIIVSDDYTGSNYLTEFKNFREKDFNVKVVSPNDIGEDKDSYRNYIREIMPQYVLLIGKYGDFPTLKVPHNN
;
A
#
# COMPACT_ATOMS: atom_id res chain seq x y z
N MET A 1 -32.07 23.71 -9.98
CA MET A 1 -32.91 23.91 -8.77
C MET A 1 -34.17 23.06 -8.87
N LYS A 2 -34.56 22.49 -7.72
CA LYS A 2 -35.74 21.64 -7.40
C LYS A 2 -35.59 20.13 -7.62
N TYR A 3 -35.77 19.43 -6.50
CA TYR A 3 -35.77 17.99 -6.24
C TYR A 3 -37.12 17.36 -6.58
N TYR A 4 -37.23 16.02 -6.68
CA TYR A 4 -37.97 15.17 -5.73
C TYR A 4 -37.72 13.68 -6.02
N ILE A 5 -37.54 12.93 -4.94
CA ILE A 5 -37.47 11.47 -4.84
C ILE A 5 -38.90 10.93 -4.72
N MET A 6 -39.18 9.76 -5.30
CA MET A 6 -40.32 8.94 -4.89
C MET A 6 -39.83 7.52 -4.57
N ILE A 7 -39.97 7.14 -3.30
CA ILE A 7 -39.65 5.81 -2.74
C ILE A 7 -40.86 4.90 -2.92
N VAL A 8 -40.65 3.63 -3.26
CA VAL A 8 -41.60 2.56 -2.92
C VAL A 8 -40.81 1.39 -2.34
N CYS A 9 -40.93 1.16 -1.03
CA CYS A 9 -40.45 -0.04 -0.37
C CYS A 9 -41.52 -1.14 -0.46
N PHE A 10 -41.11 -2.38 -0.75
CA PHE A 10 -41.90 -3.57 -0.45
C PHE A 10 -41.12 -4.50 0.49
N VAL A 11 -41.89 -5.09 1.39
CA VAL A 11 -41.49 -5.74 2.65
C VAL A 11 -40.93 -7.14 2.42
N PHE A 12 -39.97 -7.52 3.27
CA PHE A 12 -39.47 -8.88 3.50
C PHE A 12 -40.52 -9.98 3.31
N SER A 13 -40.26 -10.92 2.41
CA SER A 13 -40.49 -12.37 2.56
C SER A 13 -40.08 -13.08 1.27
N PHE A 14 -39.14 -14.03 1.37
CA PHE A 14 -38.77 -15.02 0.35
C PHE A 14 -38.29 -14.49 -1.01
N LEU A 15 -37.09 -14.94 -1.41
CA LEU A 15 -36.55 -14.84 -2.77
C LEU A 15 -36.37 -13.39 -3.27
N ALA A 16 -35.31 -12.72 -2.81
CA ALA A 16 -34.90 -11.44 -3.38
C ALA A 16 -34.07 -11.64 -4.65
N VAL A 17 -34.76 -11.83 -5.77
CA VAL A 17 -34.36 -11.24 -7.06
C VAL A 17 -34.79 -9.77 -7.00
N GLY A 18 -33.88 -8.83 -7.19
CA GLY A 18 -34.24 -7.41 -7.21
C GLY A 18 -33.09 -6.49 -7.60
N CYS A 19 -33.20 -5.95 -8.81
CA CYS A 19 -32.28 -5.01 -9.43
C CYS A 19 -31.95 -3.78 -8.58
N GLN A 20 -30.68 -3.36 -8.65
CA GLN A 20 -30.26 -1.98 -8.41
C GLN A 20 -29.23 -1.62 -9.49
N GLU A 21 -29.62 -0.76 -10.43
CA GLU A 21 -28.72 -0.12 -11.38
C GLU A 21 -28.44 1.33 -10.97
N ALA A 22 -27.34 1.84 -11.53
CA ALA A 22 -26.74 3.16 -11.37
C ALA A 22 -25.87 3.37 -10.10
N VAL A 23 -24.88 2.49 -9.90
CA VAL A 23 -23.65 2.89 -9.22
C VAL A 23 -22.89 3.79 -10.21
N ASN A 24 -22.85 5.10 -9.96
CA ASN A 24 -21.76 5.93 -10.49
C ASN A 24 -20.50 5.47 -9.76
N SER A 25 -19.87 4.42 -10.29
CA SER A 25 -18.54 4.00 -9.88
C SER A 25 -17.58 4.99 -10.55
N ASP A 26 -17.39 6.15 -9.93
CA ASP A 26 -16.04 6.68 -9.90
C ASP A 26 -15.23 5.57 -9.21
N ASN A 27 -14.60 4.74 -10.05
CA ASN A 27 -13.85 3.58 -9.67
C ASN A 27 -12.65 4.09 -8.85
N LEU A 28 -12.86 4.28 -7.55
CA LEU A 28 -11.78 4.45 -6.58
C LEU A 28 -11.08 3.10 -6.51
N GLU A 29 -10.29 2.79 -7.55
CA GLU A 29 -9.29 1.74 -7.47
C GLU A 29 -8.47 2.05 -6.22
N THR A 30 -8.56 1.17 -5.23
CA THR A 30 -7.71 1.24 -4.06
C THR A 30 -6.28 1.07 -4.54
N LYS A 31 -5.53 2.18 -4.61
CA LYS A 31 -4.14 2.16 -5.07
C LYS A 31 -3.35 1.13 -4.26
N GLU A 32 -2.65 0.24 -4.96
CA GLU A 32 -1.78 -0.76 -4.34
C GLU A 32 -0.70 -0.08 -3.49
N LEU A 33 -0.28 -0.75 -2.41
CA LEU A 33 0.72 -0.20 -1.50
C LEU A 33 2.14 -0.42 -2.03
N TYR A 34 2.90 0.66 -2.12
CA TYR A 34 4.33 0.67 -2.47
C TYR A 34 5.15 1.07 -1.24
N LEU A 35 5.90 0.13 -0.68
CA LEU A 35 6.73 0.35 0.49
C LEU A 35 8.15 0.77 0.07
N ILE A 36 8.63 1.87 0.61
CA ILE A 36 10.02 2.33 0.48
C ILE A 36 10.65 2.27 1.87
N ILE A 37 11.68 1.43 2.02
CA ILE A 37 12.51 1.38 3.23
C ILE A 37 13.82 2.09 2.91
N VAL A 38 14.10 3.18 3.63
CA VAL A 38 15.19 4.10 3.30
C VAL A 38 16.13 4.28 4.48
N SER A 39 17.42 4.06 4.24
CA SER A 39 18.49 4.32 5.20
C SER A 39 18.49 5.81 5.61
N ASP A 40 18.87 6.09 6.85
CA ASP A 40 18.83 7.43 7.44
C ASP A 40 19.69 8.45 6.66
N ASP A 41 20.70 7.98 5.93
CA ASP A 41 21.53 8.80 5.04
C ASP A 41 20.72 9.47 3.90
N TYR A 42 19.53 8.94 3.57
CA TYR A 42 18.76 9.32 2.39
C TYR A 42 17.34 9.85 2.68
N THR A 43 16.86 9.78 3.92
CA THR A 43 15.50 10.20 4.34
C THR A 43 15.20 11.67 4.05
N GLY A 44 16.21 12.54 4.10
CA GLY A 44 16.08 13.98 3.79
C GLY A 44 16.40 14.36 2.35
N SER A 45 16.62 13.41 1.44
CA SER A 45 17.09 13.72 0.09
C SER A 45 15.96 14.23 -0.82
N ASN A 46 16.27 15.21 -1.67
CA ASN A 46 15.35 15.68 -2.72
C ASN A 46 14.98 14.55 -3.69
N TYR A 47 15.91 13.65 -3.98
CA TYR A 47 15.69 12.49 -4.86
C TYR A 47 14.61 11.54 -4.31
N LEU A 48 14.60 11.28 -3.00
CA LEU A 48 13.55 10.48 -2.38
C LEU A 48 12.18 11.16 -2.52
N THR A 49 12.13 12.48 -2.32
CA THR A 49 10.90 13.27 -2.43
C THR A 49 10.36 13.26 -3.85
N GLU A 50 11.22 13.50 -4.85
CA GLU A 50 10.84 13.45 -6.27
C GLU A 50 10.35 12.05 -6.67
N PHE A 51 11.06 11.01 -6.26
CA PHE A 51 10.66 9.63 -6.56
C PHE A 51 9.34 9.24 -5.90
N LYS A 52 9.13 9.62 -4.62
CA LYS A 52 7.87 9.42 -3.91
C LYS A 52 6.71 10.09 -4.66
N ASN A 53 6.85 11.38 -4.97
CA ASN A 53 5.80 12.14 -5.67
C ASN A 53 5.48 11.57 -7.06
N PHE A 54 6.49 11.04 -7.76
CA PHE A 54 6.28 10.33 -9.02
C PHE A 54 5.44 9.06 -8.83
N ARG A 55 5.74 8.25 -7.81
CA ARG A 55 5.06 6.98 -7.53
C ARG A 55 3.66 7.14 -6.93
N GLU A 56 3.39 8.21 -6.19
CA GLU A 56 2.07 8.49 -5.61
C GLU A 56 0.95 8.72 -6.66
N LYS A 57 1.34 8.95 -7.93
CA LYS A 57 0.41 8.99 -9.06
C LYS A 57 -0.29 7.64 -9.26
N ASP A 58 0.44 6.55 -9.09
CA ASP A 58 -0.03 5.20 -9.40
C ASP A 58 -0.28 4.36 -8.13
N PHE A 59 0.43 4.64 -7.04
CA PHE A 59 0.44 3.83 -5.82
C PHE A 59 0.10 4.63 -4.56
N ASN A 60 -0.31 3.92 -3.50
CA ASN A 60 -0.23 4.45 -2.15
C ASN A 60 1.20 4.24 -1.65
N VAL A 61 1.99 5.29 -1.45
CA VAL A 61 3.42 5.17 -1.10
C VAL A 61 3.62 5.33 0.40
N LYS A 62 4.25 4.33 1.04
CA LYS A 62 4.68 4.40 2.44
C LYS A 62 6.20 4.42 2.51
N VAL A 63 6.76 5.43 3.16
CA VAL A 63 8.21 5.55 3.41
C VAL A 63 8.47 5.28 4.88
N VAL A 64 9.47 4.45 5.17
CA VAL A 64 9.89 4.10 6.54
C VAL A 64 11.39 3.98 6.66
N SER A 65 11.89 4.29 7.86
CA SER A 65 13.29 4.13 8.22
C SER A 65 13.55 2.77 8.88
N PRO A 66 14.79 2.25 8.85
CA PRO A 66 15.20 1.08 9.63
C PRO A 66 14.82 1.17 11.12
N ASN A 67 14.88 2.37 11.70
CA ASN A 67 14.55 2.62 13.11
C ASN A 67 13.07 2.34 13.44
N ASP A 68 12.18 2.39 12.45
CA ASP A 68 10.74 2.09 12.60
C ASP A 68 10.44 0.58 12.48
N ILE A 69 11.45 -0.24 12.13
CA ILE A 69 11.30 -1.66 11.81
C ILE A 69 12.06 -2.54 12.80
N GLY A 70 13.32 -2.22 13.05
CA GLY A 70 14.27 -3.03 13.82
C GLY A 70 15.58 -3.28 13.06
N GLU A 71 16.55 -3.92 13.70
CA GLU A 71 17.91 -4.08 13.15
C GLU A 71 18.15 -5.42 12.43
N ASP A 72 17.30 -6.42 12.66
CA ASP A 72 17.52 -7.79 12.17
C ASP A 72 16.60 -8.19 11.01
N LYS A 73 16.99 -9.26 10.29
CA LYS A 73 16.27 -9.77 9.12
C LYS A 73 14.83 -10.22 9.43
N ASP A 74 14.58 -10.73 10.63
CA ASP A 74 13.28 -11.27 11.02
C ASP A 74 12.31 -10.12 11.31
N SER A 75 12.80 -9.03 11.92
CA SER A 75 12.06 -7.77 12.09
C SER A 75 11.59 -7.20 10.75
N TYR A 76 12.48 -7.09 9.75
CA TYR A 76 12.12 -6.67 8.40
C TYR A 76 11.08 -7.59 7.74
N ARG A 77 11.29 -8.91 7.82
CA ARG A 77 10.36 -9.88 7.24
C ARG A 77 8.97 -9.77 7.87
N ASN A 78 8.91 -9.65 9.19
CA ASN A 78 7.64 -9.57 9.92
C ASN A 78 6.92 -8.26 9.59
N TYR A 79 7.64 -7.14 9.55
CA TYR A 79 7.09 -5.83 9.18
C TYR A 79 6.50 -5.82 7.77
N ILE A 80 7.23 -6.35 6.77
CA ILE A 80 6.73 -6.44 5.39
C ILE A 80 5.51 -7.37 5.30
N ARG A 81 5.50 -8.48 6.05
CA ARG A 81 4.35 -9.42 6.08
C ARG A 81 3.11 -8.83 6.72
N GLU A 82 3.25 -8.00 7.75
CA GLU A 82 2.12 -7.34 8.40
C GLU A 82 1.47 -6.32 7.46
N ILE A 83 2.29 -5.61 6.70
CA ILE A 83 1.83 -4.53 5.81
C ILE A 83 1.33 -5.07 4.47
N MET A 84 1.83 -6.23 4.03
CA MET A 84 1.52 -6.85 2.73
C MET A 84 1.60 -5.88 1.53
N PRO A 85 2.72 -5.15 1.33
CA PRO A 85 2.84 -4.26 0.18
C PRO A 85 2.97 -5.05 -1.12
N GLN A 86 2.49 -4.48 -2.23
CA GLN A 86 2.65 -5.06 -3.55
C GLN A 86 4.12 -4.97 -4.02
N TYR A 87 4.79 -3.86 -3.67
CA TYR A 87 6.18 -3.60 -4.03
C TYR A 87 6.97 -3.14 -2.81
N VAL A 88 8.23 -3.57 -2.74
CA VAL A 88 9.20 -3.10 -1.73
C VAL A 88 10.43 -2.57 -2.45
N LEU A 89 10.83 -1.34 -2.12
CA LEU A 89 12.08 -0.73 -2.56
C LEU A 89 12.97 -0.46 -1.34
N LEU A 90 14.21 -0.95 -1.40
CA LEU A 90 15.24 -0.70 -0.40
C LEU A 90 16.20 0.36 -0.93
N ILE A 91 16.38 1.47 -0.19
CA ILE A 91 17.26 2.59 -0.58
C ILE A 91 18.35 2.75 0.47
N GLY A 92 19.57 2.35 0.13
CA GLY A 92 20.72 2.38 1.03
C GLY A 92 21.95 1.73 0.41
N LYS A 93 23.04 1.71 1.15
CA LYS A 93 24.30 1.06 0.78
C LYS A 93 24.26 -0.43 1.11
N TYR A 94 25.24 -1.16 0.59
CA TYR A 94 25.49 -2.52 1.03
C TYR A 94 25.84 -2.52 2.53
N GLY A 95 25.07 -3.26 3.32
CA GLY A 95 25.22 -3.31 4.78
C GLY A 95 24.13 -2.53 5.54
N ASP A 96 23.42 -1.60 4.90
CA ASP A 96 22.34 -0.84 5.54
C ASP A 96 21.12 -1.71 5.86
N PHE A 97 20.95 -2.81 5.11
CA PHE A 97 19.84 -3.74 5.27
C PHE A 97 20.34 -5.15 5.63
N PRO A 98 19.67 -5.83 6.56
CA PRO A 98 20.05 -7.18 6.95
C PRO A 98 19.80 -8.16 5.79
N THR A 99 20.78 -9.01 5.51
CA THR A 99 20.70 -10.02 4.46
C THR A 99 20.70 -11.42 5.04
N LEU A 100 19.91 -12.32 4.46
CA LEU A 100 20.00 -13.74 4.75
C LEU A 100 21.09 -14.35 3.86
N LYS A 101 22.21 -14.77 4.47
CA LYS A 101 23.20 -15.60 3.78
C LYS A 101 22.59 -16.98 3.55
N VAL A 102 22.15 -17.25 2.32
CA VAL A 102 21.77 -18.59 1.89
C VAL A 102 23.06 -19.33 1.52
N PRO A 103 23.45 -20.39 2.25
CA PRO A 103 24.64 -21.14 1.90
C PRO A 103 24.51 -21.68 0.47
N HIS A 104 25.54 -21.45 -0.34
CA HIS A 104 25.72 -22.19 -1.59
C HIS A 104 26.17 -23.60 -1.20
N ASN A 105 25.27 -24.58 -1.28
CA ASN A 105 25.68 -25.97 -1.23
C ASN A 105 26.52 -26.24 -2.48
N ASN A 106 27.83 -26.41 -2.32
CA ASN A 106 28.68 -27.09 -3.29
C ASN A 106 28.55 -28.61 -3.09
#